data_AF-A0A935WPT6-F1
#
_entry.id   AF-A0A935WPT6-F1
#
_cell.length_a   1.000
_cell.length_b   1.000
_cell.length_c   1.000
_cell.angle_alpha   90.00
_cell.angle_beta   90.00
_cell.angle_gamma   90.00
#
_symmetry.space_group_name_H-M   'P 1'
#
loop_
_entity.id
_entity.type
_entity.pdbx_description
1 polymer ?
#
loop_
_entity_poly.entity_id
_entity_poly.type
_entity_poly.pdbx_seq_one_letter_code
_entity_poly.pdbx_strand_id
1 'polypeptide(L)'
;MTLPVTTLAELCKKHQPKAIDFLKVDVEGAEKDVLEGADWKNFRPRVVVIEATMPASPEPNWGGWEPFLLSQNYRFVFFDGLNRYYVAEEEAGLAAHFEAPVNPFDKAVQLSRYRKALQDASHPDHKLAVVLADAFLTRAPLISPDLIVEMLTAELNPAALAHPATEHDIMAVFERLLGREPTADELQEAKTSANGKTLRELYQIVTGFDSVRAALGRISGSYAW
;
A
#
# COMPACT_ATOMS: atom_id res chain seq x y z
N MET A 1 -16.47 -12.81 -9.89
CA MET A 1 -16.06 -12.58 -8.49
C MET A 1 -16.74 -11.29 -8.06
N THR A 2 -17.52 -11.29 -6.98
CA THR A 2 -18.17 -10.08 -6.45
C THR A 2 -17.34 -9.56 -5.29
N LEU A 3 -16.99 -8.27 -5.32
CA LEU A 3 -16.31 -7.61 -4.21
C LEU A 3 -17.35 -6.85 -3.38
N PRO A 4 -17.20 -6.79 -2.04
CA PRO A 4 -18.03 -5.94 -1.21
C PRO A 4 -17.79 -4.46 -1.58
N VAL A 5 -18.88 -3.68 -1.64
CA VAL A 5 -18.85 -2.24 -1.92
C VAL A 5 -19.47 -1.50 -0.73
N THR A 6 -18.98 -0.30 -0.43
CA THR A 6 -19.48 0.62 0.61
C THR A 6 -19.50 2.04 0.06
N THR A 7 -20.18 2.96 0.73
CA THR A 7 -20.25 4.36 0.31
C THR A 7 -19.20 5.22 1.02
N LEU A 8 -18.87 6.38 0.43
CA LEU A 8 -17.97 7.34 1.08
C LEU A 8 -18.57 7.85 2.40
N ALA A 9 -19.89 8.04 2.47
CA ALA A 9 -20.57 8.42 3.71
C ALA A 9 -20.42 7.38 4.83
N GLU A 10 -20.52 6.08 4.51
CA GLU A 10 -20.33 5.00 5.49
C GLU A 10 -18.89 4.96 6.01
N LEU A 11 -17.90 5.10 5.13
CA LEU A 11 -16.49 5.20 5.50
C LEU A 11 -16.24 6.40 6.42
N CYS A 12 -16.72 7.58 6.05
CA CYS A 12 -16.57 8.78 6.87
C CYS A 12 -17.29 8.65 8.22
N LYS A 13 -18.49 8.08 8.27
CA LYS A 13 -19.21 7.83 9.52
C LYS A 13 -18.48 6.86 10.45
N LYS A 14 -17.86 5.84 9.88
CA LYS A 14 -17.07 4.85 10.63
C LYS A 14 -15.81 5.46 11.22
N HIS A 15 -15.09 6.28 10.45
CA HIS A 15 -13.77 6.79 10.84
C HIS A 15 -13.80 8.20 11.46
N GLN A 16 -14.91 8.93 11.33
CA GLN A 16 -15.17 10.25 11.90
C GLN A 16 -13.99 11.22 11.73
N PRO A 17 -13.52 11.47 10.48
CA PRO A 17 -12.47 12.43 10.25
C PRO A 17 -12.91 13.82 10.75
N LYS A 18 -12.04 14.50 11.50
CA LYS A 18 -12.34 15.85 12.03
C LYS A 18 -12.43 16.89 10.91
N ALA A 19 -11.61 16.72 9.87
CA ALA A 19 -11.56 17.55 8.69
C ALA A 19 -11.04 16.69 7.52
N ILE A 20 -11.40 17.10 6.30
CA ILE A 20 -10.88 16.50 5.07
C ILE A 20 -10.28 17.64 4.26
N ASP A 21 -8.95 17.76 4.24
CA ASP A 21 -8.30 18.81 3.44
C ASP A 21 -8.39 18.52 1.94
N PHE A 22 -8.38 17.23 1.57
CA PHE A 22 -8.27 16.79 0.19
C PHE A 22 -8.96 15.45 -0.01
N LEU A 23 -9.76 15.33 -1.08
CA LEU A 23 -10.36 14.07 -1.54
C LEU A 23 -9.99 13.83 -3.00
N LYS A 24 -9.32 12.70 -3.29
CA LYS A 24 -9.12 12.20 -4.66
C LYS A 24 -10.12 11.09 -4.95
N VAL A 25 -10.77 11.17 -6.11
CA VAL A 25 -11.63 10.13 -6.67
C VAL A 25 -11.02 9.65 -7.98
N ASP A 26 -10.80 8.34 -8.05
CA ASP A 26 -10.15 7.61 -9.14
C ASP A 26 -10.63 6.16 -9.04
N VAL A 27 -11.75 5.85 -9.70
CA VAL A 27 -12.47 4.59 -9.48
C VAL A 27 -12.88 3.95 -10.81
N GLU A 28 -12.15 4.27 -11.87
CA GLU A 28 -12.23 3.63 -13.19
C GLU A 28 -13.67 3.60 -13.75
N GLY A 29 -14.39 4.72 -13.62
CA GLY A 29 -15.73 4.91 -14.20
C GLY A 29 -16.90 4.96 -13.20
N ALA A 30 -16.64 4.70 -11.91
CA ALA A 30 -17.64 4.77 -10.84
C ALA A 30 -17.66 6.13 -10.11
N GLU A 31 -17.09 7.19 -10.69
CA GLU A 31 -16.89 8.49 -10.01
C GLU A 31 -18.23 9.05 -9.53
N LYS A 32 -19.27 8.96 -10.37
CA LYS A 32 -20.62 9.42 -10.03
C LYS A 32 -21.16 8.71 -8.78
N ASP A 33 -21.04 7.40 -8.70
CA ASP A 33 -21.53 6.60 -7.58
C ASP A 33 -20.82 6.98 -6.27
N VAL A 34 -19.53 7.28 -6.33
CA VAL A 34 -18.76 7.78 -5.18
C VAL A 34 -19.29 9.12 -4.71
N LEU A 35 -19.58 10.05 -5.63
CA LEU A 35 -20.09 11.37 -5.28
C LEU A 35 -21.52 11.31 -4.71
N GLU A 36 -22.40 10.52 -5.32
CA GLU A 36 -23.78 10.34 -4.86
C GLU A 36 -23.85 9.56 -3.54
N GLY A 37 -22.88 8.69 -3.27
CA GLY A 37 -22.73 7.95 -2.01
C GLY A 37 -22.09 8.75 -0.86
N ALA A 38 -21.73 10.02 -1.07
CA ALA A 38 -21.07 10.85 -0.06
C ALA A 38 -22.05 11.77 0.69
N ASP A 39 -21.70 12.14 1.93
CA ASP A 39 -22.44 13.12 2.74
C ASP A 39 -21.67 14.44 2.78
N TRP A 40 -21.89 15.26 1.76
CA TRP A 40 -21.22 16.56 1.54
C TRP A 40 -21.57 17.64 2.56
N LYS A 41 -22.55 17.37 3.44
CA LYS A 41 -22.95 18.27 4.52
C LYS A 41 -22.14 18.01 5.78
N ASN A 42 -21.94 16.74 6.13
CA ASN A 42 -21.26 16.37 7.37
C ASN A 42 -19.77 16.07 7.16
N PHE A 43 -19.36 15.64 5.97
CA PHE A 43 -17.98 15.32 5.62
C PHE A 43 -17.61 16.09 4.37
N ARG A 44 -17.01 17.27 4.56
CA ARG A 44 -16.84 18.28 3.52
C ARG A 44 -15.36 18.49 3.19
N PRO A 45 -14.84 17.88 2.11
CA PRO A 45 -13.50 18.14 1.62
C PRO A 45 -13.29 19.60 1.25
N ARG A 46 -12.16 20.19 1.64
CA ARG A 46 -11.80 21.55 1.21
C ARG A 46 -11.47 21.60 -0.28
N VAL A 47 -10.78 20.56 -0.77
CA VAL A 47 -10.46 20.33 -2.18
C VAL A 47 -10.91 18.94 -2.61
N VAL A 48 -11.54 18.85 -3.78
CA VAL A 48 -11.94 17.59 -4.43
C VAL A 48 -11.23 17.49 -5.78
N VAL A 49 -10.62 16.35 -6.04
CA VAL A 49 -9.92 16.04 -7.29
C VAL A 49 -10.49 14.77 -7.85
N ILE A 50 -10.95 14.82 -9.09
CA ILE A 50 -11.64 13.69 -9.73
C ILE A 50 -10.95 13.43 -11.05
N GLU A 51 -10.58 12.18 -11.31
CA GLU A 51 -10.16 11.78 -12.65
C GLU A 51 -11.33 12.01 -13.61
N ALA A 52 -11.07 12.74 -14.67
CA ALA A 52 -12.11 13.34 -15.49
C ALA A 52 -12.01 12.88 -16.95
N THR A 53 -11.24 11.84 -17.23
CA THR A 53 -11.15 11.25 -18.56
C THR A 53 -11.67 9.82 -18.57
N MET A 54 -11.97 9.29 -19.75
CA MET A 54 -12.29 7.88 -19.91
C MET A 54 -11.06 7.01 -19.58
N PRO A 55 -11.23 5.77 -19.06
CA PRO A 55 -10.11 4.89 -18.78
C PRO A 55 -9.19 4.72 -19.99
N ALA A 56 -7.89 4.94 -19.79
CA ALA A 56 -6.87 4.86 -20.83
C ALA A 56 -7.11 5.77 -22.07
N SER A 57 -7.87 6.85 -21.92
CA SER A 57 -8.22 7.79 -23.01
C SER A 57 -8.21 9.24 -22.49
N PRO A 58 -7.85 10.24 -23.32
CA PRO A 58 -7.95 11.65 -22.94
C PRO A 58 -9.37 12.21 -23.10
N GLU A 59 -10.34 11.40 -23.53
CA GLU A 59 -11.72 11.83 -23.75
C GLU A 59 -12.39 12.27 -22.42
N PRO A 60 -13.03 13.45 -22.38
CA PRO A 60 -13.75 13.92 -21.20
C PRO A 60 -14.84 12.96 -20.69
N ASN A 61 -14.88 12.72 -19.37
CA ASN A 61 -15.89 11.89 -18.69
C ASN A 61 -16.61 12.62 -17.53
N TRP A 62 -16.46 13.93 -17.39
CA TRP A 62 -17.07 14.67 -16.27
C TRP A 62 -18.54 15.04 -16.44
N GLY A 63 -19.09 14.98 -17.66
CA GLY A 63 -20.46 15.42 -17.94
C GLY A 63 -21.52 14.68 -17.13
N GLY A 64 -21.25 13.43 -16.74
CA GLY A 64 -22.17 12.60 -15.97
C GLY A 64 -22.25 12.93 -14.47
N TRP A 65 -21.23 13.59 -13.91
CA TRP A 65 -21.10 13.78 -12.45
C TRP A 65 -20.80 15.22 -12.02
N GLU A 66 -20.22 16.07 -12.87
CA GLU A 66 -19.87 17.45 -12.52
C GLU A 66 -21.07 18.29 -12.06
N PRO A 67 -22.26 18.23 -12.71
CA PRO A 67 -23.42 18.99 -12.24
C PRO A 67 -23.81 18.69 -10.79
N PHE A 68 -23.66 17.44 -10.37
CA PHE A 68 -23.92 17.04 -8.99
C PHE A 68 -22.92 17.72 -8.04
N LEU A 69 -21.61 17.65 -8.31
CA LEU A 69 -20.62 18.26 -7.43
C LEU A 69 -20.79 19.77 -7.32
N LEU A 70 -21.07 20.45 -8.44
CA LEU A 70 -21.34 21.90 -8.45
C LEU A 70 -22.57 22.24 -7.57
N SER A 71 -23.61 21.42 -7.61
CA SER A 71 -24.80 21.58 -6.74
C SER A 71 -24.50 21.45 -5.23
N GLN A 72 -23.36 20.85 -4.87
CA GLN A 72 -22.91 20.73 -3.47
C GLN A 72 -22.09 21.95 -3.00
N ASN A 73 -22.15 23.07 -3.75
CA ASN A 73 -21.38 24.30 -3.53
C ASN A 73 -19.87 24.07 -3.62
N TYR A 74 -19.45 23.39 -4.69
CA TYR A 74 -18.06 23.34 -5.11
C TYR A 74 -17.88 24.12 -6.40
N ARG A 75 -16.71 24.73 -6.55
CA ARG A 75 -16.34 25.46 -7.75
C ARG A 75 -15.19 24.77 -8.45
N PHE A 76 -15.30 24.62 -9.77
CA PHE A 76 -14.19 24.18 -10.60
C PHE A 76 -13.06 25.23 -10.56
N VAL A 77 -11.82 24.78 -10.39
CA VAL A 77 -10.65 25.66 -10.34
C VAL A 77 -9.54 25.30 -11.32
N PHE A 78 -9.37 24.01 -11.67
CA PHE A 78 -8.25 23.59 -12.51
C PHE A 78 -8.48 22.26 -13.22
N PHE A 79 -7.86 22.08 -14.38
CA PHE A 79 -7.79 20.81 -15.11
C PHE A 79 -6.34 20.57 -15.54
N ASP A 80 -5.74 19.47 -15.08
CA ASP A 80 -4.32 19.15 -15.34
C ASP A 80 -4.11 18.31 -16.63
N GLY A 81 -5.19 18.01 -17.37
CA GLY A 81 -5.19 17.11 -18.52
C GLY A 81 -5.74 15.71 -18.23
N LEU A 82 -5.90 15.36 -16.95
CA LEU A 82 -6.41 14.07 -16.46
C LEU A 82 -7.48 14.28 -15.38
N ASN A 83 -7.16 15.08 -14.37
CA ASN A 83 -7.98 15.38 -13.21
C ASN A 83 -8.58 16.78 -13.28
N ARG A 84 -9.83 16.90 -12.83
CA ARG A 84 -10.48 18.18 -12.53
C ARG A 84 -10.45 18.43 -11.03
N TYR A 85 -10.14 19.67 -10.67
CA TYR A 85 -10.00 20.14 -9.31
C TYR A 85 -11.14 21.08 -8.97
N TYR A 86 -11.69 20.89 -7.78
CA TYR A 86 -12.79 21.67 -7.24
C TYR A 86 -12.47 22.10 -5.82
N VAL A 87 -12.91 23.29 -5.45
CA VAL A 87 -12.75 23.87 -4.11
C VAL A 87 -14.14 24.10 -3.53
N ALA A 88 -14.33 23.78 -2.25
CA ALA A 88 -15.56 24.10 -1.55
C ALA A 88 -15.74 25.62 -1.49
N GLU A 89 -16.96 26.13 -1.70
CA GLU A 89 -17.16 27.59 -1.82
C GLU A 89 -16.72 28.37 -0.57
N GLU A 90 -16.88 27.79 0.63
CA GLU A 90 -16.40 28.39 1.87
C GLU A 90 -14.87 28.47 2.01
N GLU A 91 -14.13 27.75 1.14
CA GLU A 91 -12.67 27.72 1.04
C GLU A 91 -12.18 28.40 -0.26
N ALA A 92 -13.00 29.27 -0.87
CA ALA A 92 -12.73 29.87 -2.19
C ALA A 92 -11.35 30.54 -2.32
N GLY A 93 -10.74 30.99 -1.21
CA GLY A 93 -9.38 31.53 -1.20
C GLY A 93 -8.32 30.54 -1.69
N LEU A 94 -8.55 29.23 -1.59
CA LEU A 94 -7.65 28.19 -2.11
C LEU A 94 -7.55 28.21 -3.63
N ALA A 95 -8.52 28.80 -4.35
CA ALA A 95 -8.50 28.89 -5.81
C ALA A 95 -7.25 29.63 -6.33
N ALA A 96 -6.65 30.53 -5.55
CA ALA A 96 -5.41 31.23 -5.90
C ALA A 96 -4.19 30.29 -6.05
N HIS A 97 -4.25 29.06 -5.51
CA HIS A 97 -3.18 28.06 -5.65
C HIS A 97 -3.31 27.20 -6.92
N PHE A 98 -4.28 27.48 -7.78
CA PHE A 98 -4.61 26.69 -8.97
C PHE A 98 -4.41 27.46 -10.29
N GLU A 99 -3.60 28.53 -10.26
CA GLU A 99 -3.34 29.39 -11.43
C GLU A 99 -2.42 28.74 -12.48
N ALA A 100 -1.58 27.79 -12.06
CA ALA A 100 -0.64 27.10 -12.93
C ALA A 100 -0.55 25.61 -12.55
N PRO A 101 -0.25 24.72 -13.51
CA PRO A 101 0.13 23.35 -13.19
C PRO A 101 1.41 23.33 -12.34
N VAL A 102 1.71 22.15 -11.80
CA VAL A 102 3.04 21.85 -11.24
C VAL A 102 4.11 22.28 -12.23
N ASN A 103 4.96 23.19 -11.80
CA ASN A 103 5.97 23.86 -12.63
C ASN A 103 7.36 23.74 -11.98
N PRO A 104 8.43 24.13 -12.68
CA PRO A 104 9.80 23.99 -12.18
C PRO A 104 10.10 24.69 -10.84
N PHE A 105 9.25 25.63 -10.40
CA PHE A 105 9.41 26.32 -9.12
C PHE A 105 8.80 25.56 -7.93
N ASP A 106 7.92 24.58 -8.16
CA ASP A 106 7.13 23.92 -7.10
C ASP A 106 7.89 22.88 -6.27
N LYS A 107 9.17 22.62 -6.59
CA LYS A 107 10.01 21.59 -5.93
C LYS A 107 9.31 20.23 -5.76
N ALA A 108 8.32 19.93 -6.59
CA ALA A 108 7.56 18.70 -6.52
C ALA A 108 8.41 17.52 -7.02
N VAL A 109 8.38 16.41 -6.29
CA VAL A 109 9.15 15.21 -6.61
C VAL A 109 8.22 14.14 -7.16
N GLN A 110 8.43 13.74 -8.41
CA GLN A 110 7.67 12.65 -9.01
C GLN A 110 8.28 11.31 -8.59
N LEU A 111 7.71 10.70 -7.53
CA LEU A 111 8.25 9.48 -6.92
C LEU A 111 8.36 8.29 -7.90
N SER A 112 7.52 8.22 -8.93
CA SER A 112 7.59 7.15 -9.95
C SER A 112 8.87 7.17 -10.80
N ARG A 113 9.69 8.23 -10.72
CA ARG A 113 10.98 8.31 -11.41
C ARG A 113 12.11 7.59 -10.69
N TYR A 114 11.90 7.21 -9.43
CA TYR A 114 12.90 6.55 -8.61
C TYR A 114 12.61 5.05 -8.51
N ARG A 115 13.65 4.24 -8.30
CA ARG A 115 13.46 2.84 -7.91
C ARG A 115 13.13 2.76 -6.43
N LYS A 116 12.93 1.53 -5.91
CA LYS A 116 12.70 1.30 -4.47
C LYS A 116 13.76 2.03 -3.65
N ALA A 117 13.34 2.73 -2.58
CA ALA A 117 14.20 3.65 -1.83
C ALA A 117 15.54 3.05 -1.36
N LEU A 118 15.58 1.77 -0.96
CA LEU A 118 16.82 1.08 -0.57
C LEU A 118 17.79 0.84 -1.74
N GLN A 119 17.30 0.79 -2.96
CA GLN A 119 18.05 0.41 -4.17
C GLN A 119 18.49 1.62 -5.00
N ASP A 120 18.08 2.83 -4.61
CA ASP A 120 18.30 4.05 -5.39
C ASP A 120 18.77 5.19 -4.49
N ALA A 121 20.06 5.52 -4.57
CA ALA A 121 20.67 6.58 -3.79
C ALA A 121 20.14 7.98 -4.12
N SER A 122 19.46 8.15 -5.27
CA SER A 122 18.83 9.41 -5.66
C SER A 122 17.39 9.55 -5.14
N HIS A 123 16.78 8.47 -4.64
CA HIS A 123 15.45 8.51 -4.05
C HIS A 123 15.44 9.50 -2.87
N PRO A 124 14.45 10.41 -2.78
CA PRO A 124 14.41 11.44 -1.72
C PRO A 124 14.48 10.83 -0.31
N ASP A 125 13.82 9.68 -0.12
CA ASP A 125 13.79 8.96 1.16
C ASP A 125 14.88 7.89 1.33
N HIS A 126 15.88 7.82 0.43
CA HIS A 126 16.93 6.78 0.49
C HIS A 126 17.59 6.69 1.87
N LYS A 127 17.98 7.85 2.43
CA LYS A 127 18.64 7.90 3.74
C LYS A 127 17.78 7.33 4.86
N LEU A 128 16.48 7.67 4.88
CA LEU A 128 15.56 7.14 5.88
C LEU A 128 15.37 5.64 5.69
N ALA A 129 15.24 5.17 4.45
CA ALA A 129 15.11 3.75 4.15
C ALA A 129 16.32 2.95 4.64
N VAL A 130 17.55 3.44 4.39
CA VAL A 130 18.80 2.83 4.88
C VAL A 130 18.80 2.77 6.40
N VAL A 131 18.55 3.90 7.08
CA VAL A 131 18.53 3.94 8.57
C VAL A 131 17.51 2.96 9.14
N LEU A 132 16.31 2.89 8.57
CA LEU A 132 15.28 1.95 9.00
C LEU A 132 15.68 0.50 8.76
N ALA A 133 16.24 0.18 7.59
CA ALA A 133 16.69 -1.17 7.28
C ALA A 133 17.84 -1.61 8.20
N ASP A 134 18.84 -0.76 8.41
CA ASP A 134 19.97 -1.04 9.29
C ASP A 134 19.50 -1.25 10.73
N ALA A 135 18.66 -0.35 11.26
CA ALA A 135 18.11 -0.46 12.61
C ALA A 135 17.26 -1.72 12.79
N PHE A 136 16.47 -2.08 11.76
CA PHE A 136 15.65 -3.28 11.77
C PHE A 136 16.52 -4.55 11.73
N LEU A 137 17.47 -4.64 10.80
CA LEU A 137 18.32 -5.82 10.62
C LEU A 137 19.30 -6.02 11.77
N THR A 138 19.79 -4.94 12.39
CA THR A 138 20.55 -4.99 13.66
C THR A 138 19.78 -5.72 14.76
N ARG A 139 18.45 -5.63 14.75
CA ARG A 139 17.57 -6.26 15.75
C ARG A 139 16.95 -7.57 15.28
N ALA A 140 17.36 -8.13 14.13
CA ALA A 140 16.73 -9.29 13.51
C ALA A 140 16.45 -10.48 14.47
N PRO A 141 17.36 -10.89 15.37
CA PRO A 141 17.11 -11.96 16.36
C PRO A 141 16.07 -11.64 17.43
N LEU A 142 15.76 -10.35 17.64
CA LEU A 142 14.83 -9.87 18.66
C LEU A 142 13.41 -9.65 18.12
N ILE A 143 13.23 -9.80 16.81
CA ILE A 143 11.93 -9.65 16.16
C ILE A 143 11.07 -10.86 16.53
N SER A 144 9.80 -10.63 16.84
CA SER A 144 8.89 -11.73 17.16
C SER A 144 8.75 -12.67 15.95
N PRO A 145 8.66 -14.00 16.16
CA PRO A 145 8.45 -14.95 15.08
C PRO A 145 7.22 -14.62 14.23
N ASP A 146 6.13 -14.17 14.86
CA ASP A 146 4.89 -13.81 14.16
C ASP A 146 5.10 -12.66 13.18
N LEU A 147 5.85 -11.62 13.59
CA LEU A 147 6.16 -10.48 12.72
C LEU A 147 7.12 -10.88 11.58
N ILE A 148 8.10 -11.75 11.86
CA ILE A 148 8.97 -12.30 10.81
C ILE A 148 8.13 -13.07 9.76
N VAL A 149 7.23 -13.95 10.20
CA VAL A 149 6.36 -14.72 9.30
C VAL A 149 5.42 -13.79 8.52
N GLU A 150 4.83 -12.81 9.18
CA GLU A 150 4.02 -11.78 8.51
C GLU A 150 4.81 -11.10 7.39
N MET A 151 6.02 -10.61 7.67
CA MET A 151 6.85 -9.95 6.68
C MET A 151 7.31 -10.88 5.55
N LEU A 152 7.72 -12.11 5.86
CA LEU A 152 8.16 -13.09 4.86
C LEU A 152 7.02 -13.54 3.95
N THR A 153 5.78 -13.49 4.41
CA THR A 153 4.61 -13.95 3.64
C THR A 153 3.76 -12.81 3.07
N ALA A 154 4.11 -11.55 3.33
CA ALA A 154 3.33 -10.37 2.95
C ALA A 154 3.05 -10.26 1.44
N GLU A 155 4.00 -10.66 0.59
CA GLU A 155 3.85 -10.63 -0.87
C GLU A 155 3.20 -11.91 -1.44
N LEU A 156 2.93 -12.91 -0.59
CA LEU A 156 2.33 -14.17 -1.03
C LEU A 156 0.79 -14.07 -1.00
N ASN A 157 0.15 -14.73 -1.97
CA ASN A 157 -1.31 -14.78 -2.04
C ASN A 157 -1.88 -15.45 -0.78
N PRO A 158 -2.79 -14.79 -0.01
CA PRO A 158 -3.40 -15.38 1.18
C PRO A 158 -4.10 -16.72 0.94
N ALA A 159 -4.72 -16.91 -0.23
CA ALA A 159 -5.36 -18.18 -0.59
C ALA A 159 -4.32 -19.29 -0.83
N ALA A 160 -3.15 -18.94 -1.36
CA ALA A 160 -2.03 -19.89 -1.51
C ALA A 160 -1.44 -20.25 -0.15
N LEU A 161 -1.40 -19.32 0.81
CA LEU A 161 -0.88 -19.61 2.14
C LEU A 161 -1.76 -20.57 2.98
N ALA A 162 -3.01 -20.79 2.57
CA ALA A 162 -3.99 -21.57 3.32
C ALA A 162 -4.03 -23.06 2.94
N HIS A 163 -3.37 -23.49 1.86
CA HIS A 163 -3.38 -24.92 1.49
C HIS A 163 -2.52 -25.75 2.46
N PRO A 164 -2.80 -27.06 2.59
CA PRO A 164 -1.95 -27.97 3.37
C PRO A 164 -0.52 -27.97 2.85
N ALA A 165 0.44 -27.85 3.76
CA ALA A 165 1.85 -27.88 3.44
C ALA A 165 2.25 -29.26 2.90
N THR A 166 3.02 -29.25 1.81
CA THR A 166 3.58 -30.43 1.17
C THR A 166 5.08 -30.50 1.38
N GLU A 167 5.67 -31.66 1.07
CA GLU A 167 7.14 -31.79 1.04
C GLU A 167 7.80 -30.84 0.04
N HIS A 168 7.14 -30.58 -1.09
CA HIS A 168 7.62 -29.62 -2.08
C HIS A 168 7.67 -28.19 -1.50
N ASP A 169 6.67 -27.83 -0.69
CA ASP A 169 6.66 -26.52 -0.01
C ASP A 169 7.78 -26.40 1.01
N ILE A 170 8.13 -27.48 1.71
CA ILE A 170 9.28 -27.49 2.64
C ILE A 170 10.56 -27.16 1.87
N MET A 171 10.81 -27.81 0.73
CA MET A 171 11.97 -27.49 -0.12
C MET A 171 11.94 -26.02 -0.54
N ALA A 172 10.80 -25.54 -1.04
CA ALA A 172 10.64 -24.19 -1.55
C ALA A 172 10.84 -23.12 -0.46
N VAL A 173 10.37 -23.35 0.77
CA VAL A 173 10.56 -22.42 1.89
C VAL A 173 12.03 -22.36 2.29
N PHE A 174 12.72 -23.50 2.40
CA PHE A 174 14.15 -23.52 2.73
C PHE A 174 14.99 -22.83 1.64
N GLU A 175 14.71 -23.12 0.36
CA GLU A 175 15.40 -22.47 -0.76
C GLU A 175 15.16 -20.96 -0.74
N ARG A 176 13.92 -20.51 -0.51
CA ARG A 176 13.58 -19.09 -0.44
C ARG A 176 14.25 -18.36 0.73
N LEU A 177 14.33 -18.98 1.90
CA LEU A 177 14.84 -18.32 3.12
C LEU A 177 16.35 -18.43 3.28
N LEU A 178 16.95 -19.55 2.86
CA LEU A 178 18.35 -19.88 3.12
C LEU A 178 19.17 -20.08 1.83
N GLY A 179 18.55 -20.10 0.65
CA GLY A 179 19.22 -20.36 -0.62
C GLY A 179 19.81 -21.77 -0.74
N ARG A 180 19.19 -22.74 -0.06
CA ARG A 180 19.57 -24.16 -0.11
C ARG A 180 18.38 -25.06 0.24
N GLU A 181 18.48 -26.33 -0.14
CA GLU A 181 17.63 -27.40 0.39
C GLU A 181 17.89 -27.65 1.90
N PRO A 182 16.90 -28.17 2.65
CA PRO A 182 17.09 -28.58 4.04
C PRO A 182 18.02 -29.80 4.15
N THR A 183 18.67 -29.96 5.30
CA THR A 183 19.35 -31.21 5.63
C THR A 183 18.33 -32.35 5.82
N ALA A 184 18.80 -33.60 5.85
CA ALA A 184 17.92 -34.74 6.08
C ALA A 184 17.15 -34.64 7.41
N ASP A 185 17.82 -34.13 8.46
CA ASP A 185 17.22 -33.93 9.79
C ASP A 185 16.20 -32.78 9.77
N GLU A 186 16.55 -31.64 9.16
CA GLU A 186 15.63 -30.49 9.00
C GLU A 186 14.38 -30.90 8.21
N LEU A 187 14.55 -31.68 7.13
CA LEU A 187 13.44 -32.17 6.32
C LEU A 187 12.54 -33.11 7.12
N GLN A 188 13.13 -34.06 7.85
CA GLN A 188 12.37 -35.01 8.65
C GLN A 188 11.59 -34.29 9.76
N GLU A 189 12.21 -33.35 10.47
CA GLU A 189 11.57 -32.54 11.50
C GLU A 189 10.46 -31.66 10.92
N ALA A 190 10.72 -30.98 9.79
CA ALA A 190 9.72 -30.15 9.12
C ALA A 190 8.50 -30.97 8.67
N LYS A 191 8.70 -32.17 8.10
CA LYS A 191 7.60 -33.08 7.72
C LYS A 191 6.74 -33.47 8.91
N THR A 192 7.38 -33.79 10.05
CA THR A 192 6.66 -34.17 11.26
C THR A 192 5.88 -32.99 11.83
N SER A 193 6.52 -31.82 11.94
CA SER A 193 5.92 -30.62 12.54
C SER A 193 4.85 -29.97 11.67
N ALA A 194 4.98 -30.05 10.33
CA ALA A 194 4.05 -29.44 9.38
C ALA A 194 2.90 -30.39 8.96
N ASN A 195 2.80 -31.58 9.54
CA ASN A 195 1.74 -32.53 9.20
C ASN A 195 0.35 -31.95 9.51
N GLY A 196 -0.50 -31.84 8.49
CA GLY A 196 -1.84 -31.23 8.60
C GLY A 196 -1.81 -29.71 8.82
N LYS A 197 -0.65 -29.07 8.69
CA LYS A 197 -0.47 -27.61 8.80
C LYS A 197 -0.57 -26.94 7.45
N THR A 198 -0.92 -25.67 7.48
CA THR A 198 -0.95 -24.82 6.28
C THR A 198 0.44 -24.38 5.86
N LEU A 199 0.58 -23.88 4.62
CA LEU A 199 1.83 -23.26 4.16
C LEU A 199 2.26 -22.10 5.08
N ARG A 200 1.33 -21.27 5.58
CA ARG A 200 1.67 -20.20 6.53
C ARG A 200 2.26 -20.74 7.84
N GLU A 201 1.65 -21.78 8.40
CA GLU A 201 2.17 -22.43 9.61
C GLU A 201 3.51 -23.11 9.34
N LEU A 202 3.76 -23.60 8.12
CA LEU A 202 5.07 -24.08 7.71
C LEU A 202 6.13 -22.98 7.80
N TYR A 203 5.86 -21.75 7.37
CA TYR A 203 6.81 -20.63 7.57
C TYR A 203 7.10 -20.39 9.07
N GLN A 204 6.08 -20.52 9.93
CA GLN A 204 6.25 -20.38 11.38
C GLN A 204 7.12 -21.50 11.97
N ILE A 205 6.96 -22.73 11.49
CA ILE A 205 7.82 -23.86 11.86
C ILE A 205 9.25 -23.62 11.37
N VAL A 206 9.42 -23.27 10.09
CA VAL A 206 10.75 -23.16 9.49
C VAL A 206 11.56 -22.01 10.10
N THR A 207 10.92 -20.87 10.38
CA THR A 207 11.57 -19.75 11.09
C THR A 207 12.02 -20.12 12.51
N GLY A 208 11.45 -21.18 13.07
CA GLY A 208 11.86 -21.79 14.34
C GLY A 208 13.06 -22.74 14.25
N PHE A 209 13.65 -22.99 13.08
CA PHE A 209 14.88 -23.79 13.00
C PHE A 209 16.12 -22.99 13.42
N ASP A 210 17.10 -23.71 13.98
CA ASP A 210 18.40 -23.12 14.35
C ASP A 210 19.14 -22.53 13.15
N SER A 211 19.00 -23.12 11.96
CA SER A 211 19.60 -22.59 10.74
C SER A 211 19.09 -21.19 10.39
N VAL A 212 17.78 -20.95 10.57
CA VAL A 212 17.16 -19.63 10.36
C VAL A 212 17.53 -18.67 11.49
N ARG A 213 17.42 -19.09 12.76
CA ARG A 213 17.83 -18.26 13.91
C ARG A 213 19.30 -17.82 13.82
N ALA A 214 20.19 -18.74 13.44
CA ALA A 214 21.60 -18.45 13.26
C ALA A 214 21.82 -17.50 12.07
N ALA A 215 21.05 -17.62 10.99
CA ALA A 215 21.10 -16.66 9.89
C ALA A 215 20.69 -15.25 10.36
N LEU A 216 19.60 -15.11 11.12
CA LEU A 216 19.18 -13.83 11.70
C LEU A 216 20.25 -13.24 12.63
N GLY A 217 20.94 -14.08 13.41
CA GLY A 217 22.08 -13.68 14.24
C GLY A 217 23.26 -13.15 13.42
N ARG A 218 23.64 -13.85 12.34
CA ARG A 218 24.70 -13.39 11.43
C ARG A 218 24.33 -12.11 10.70
N ILE A 219 23.08 -11.96 10.28
CA ILE A 219 22.54 -10.74 9.70
C ILE A 219 22.66 -9.60 10.72
N SER A 220 22.12 -9.73 11.92
CA SER A 220 22.26 -8.69 12.96
C SER A 220 23.72 -8.33 13.22
N GLY A 221 24.59 -9.35 13.28
CA GLY A 221 26.03 -9.15 13.41
C GLY A 221 26.65 -8.35 12.28
N SER A 222 26.15 -8.43 11.04
CA SER A 222 26.71 -7.66 9.91
C SER A 222 26.27 -6.19 9.86
N TYR A 223 25.20 -5.83 10.57
CA TYR A 223 24.68 -4.46 10.64
C TYR A 223 25.09 -3.71 11.92
N ALA A 224 25.71 -4.40 12.87
CA ALA A 224 26.11 -3.83 14.16
C ALA A 224 27.52 -3.19 14.18
N TRP A 225 28.25 -3.17 13.05
CA TRP A 225 29.63 -2.66 12.93
C TRP A 225 29.75 -1.53 11.92
#